data_AF-A0AAU6WZ49-F1
#
_entry.id   AF-A0AAU6WZ49-F1
#
_cell.length_a   1.000
_cell.length_b   1.000
_cell.length_c   1.000
_cell.angle_alpha   90.00
_cell.angle_beta   90.00
_cell.angle_gamma   90.00
#
_symmetry.space_group_name_H-M   'P 1'
#
loop_
_entity.id
_entity.type
_entity.pdbx_description
1 polymer ?
#
loop_
_entity_poly.entity_id
_entity_poly.type
_entity_poly.pdbx_seq_one_letter_code
_entity_poly.pdbx_strand_id
1 'polypeptide(L)'
;MGSLISSQLNLQKVKDGFKDVLADLSKGGFQKIYSQIDQLSIKKGVDQLGLDKFINQCALLAAGSGALTGAGGIATMLIGVPLDFINLITQQFRVTLAVSYYKTGSYQLNFNDFFRIVASSLKVDAGMTVSKNVMEEVAQKLLLVFGGKAARRLVPVVGAVIGGSANYMFIKRMAATVKKTQLAGLKR
;
A
#
# COMPACT_ATOMS: atom_id res chain seq x y z
N MET A 1 -1.97 -35.37 -12.32
CA MET A 1 -3.20 -34.66 -11.89
C MET A 1 -3.15 -34.06 -10.48
N GLY A 2 -2.37 -34.60 -9.52
CA GLY A 2 -2.33 -34.07 -8.13
C GLY A 2 -1.71 -32.67 -7.93
N SER A 3 -0.82 -32.22 -8.82
CA SER A 3 -0.15 -30.89 -8.72
C SER A 3 -1.05 -29.70 -9.10
N LEU A 4 -2.02 -29.89 -10.00
CA LEU A 4 -2.91 -28.81 -10.44
C LEU A 4 -3.99 -28.51 -9.39
N ILE A 5 -4.52 -29.56 -8.76
CA ILE A 5 -5.58 -29.47 -7.74
C ILE A 5 -5.07 -28.78 -6.47
N SER A 6 -3.84 -29.07 -6.03
CA SER A 6 -3.23 -28.38 -4.88
C SER A 6 -2.95 -26.90 -5.17
N SER A 7 -2.56 -26.54 -6.40
CA SER A 7 -2.33 -25.14 -6.78
C SER A 7 -3.63 -24.31 -6.77
N GLN A 8 -4.77 -24.89 -7.17
CA GLN A 8 -6.05 -24.19 -7.19
C GLN A 8 -6.65 -24.00 -5.79
N LEU A 9 -6.58 -25.02 -4.94
CA LEU A 9 -6.99 -24.95 -3.53
C LEU A 9 -6.18 -23.90 -2.74
N ASN A 10 -4.88 -23.80 -3.01
CA ASN A 10 -4.00 -22.84 -2.35
C ASN A 10 -4.23 -21.40 -2.84
N LEU A 11 -4.53 -21.21 -4.13
CA LEU A 11 -4.89 -19.90 -4.68
C LEU A 11 -6.21 -19.38 -4.10
N GLN A 12 -7.17 -20.28 -3.83
CA GLN A 12 -8.43 -19.96 -3.17
C GLN A 12 -8.19 -19.47 -1.73
N LYS A 13 -7.38 -20.18 -0.94
CA LYS A 13 -7.03 -19.76 0.43
C LYS A 13 -6.29 -18.42 0.50
N VAL A 14 -5.36 -18.16 -0.43
CA VAL A 14 -4.71 -16.85 -0.54
C VAL A 14 -5.74 -15.77 -0.86
N LYS A 15 -6.66 -16.02 -1.80
CA LYS A 15 -7.74 -15.09 -2.13
C LYS A 15 -8.67 -14.83 -0.94
N ASP A 16 -9.00 -15.85 -0.16
CA ASP A 16 -9.87 -15.70 1.00
C ASP A 16 -9.19 -14.92 2.12
N GLY A 17 -7.91 -15.18 2.42
CA GLY A 17 -7.14 -14.34 3.35
C GLY A 17 -7.04 -12.87 2.90
N PHE A 18 -6.97 -12.61 1.59
CA PHE A 18 -7.08 -11.24 1.07
C PHE A 18 -8.46 -10.64 1.32
N LYS A 19 -9.55 -11.38 1.13
CA LYS A 19 -10.91 -10.87 1.39
C LYS A 19 -11.09 -10.50 2.86
N ASP A 20 -10.56 -11.31 3.77
CA ASP A 20 -10.63 -11.05 5.21
C ASP A 20 -9.89 -9.75 5.56
N VAL A 21 -8.66 -9.58 5.06
CA VAL A 21 -7.90 -8.33 5.21
C VAL A 21 -8.64 -7.13 4.61
N LEU A 22 -9.30 -7.29 3.46
CA LEU A 22 -10.09 -6.21 2.85
C LEU A 22 -11.28 -5.80 3.72
N ALA A 23 -12.00 -6.79 4.24
CA ALA A 23 -13.14 -6.57 5.11
C ALA A 23 -12.70 -5.87 6.40
N ASP A 24 -11.55 -6.24 6.96
CA ASP A 24 -10.98 -5.61 8.14
C ASP A 24 -10.50 -4.18 7.86
N LEU A 25 -9.87 -3.94 6.70
CA LEU A 25 -9.42 -2.61 6.29
C LEU A 25 -10.59 -1.63 6.14
N SER A 26 -11.67 -2.05 5.48
CA SER A 26 -12.84 -1.19 5.28
C SER A 26 -13.68 -0.98 6.55
N LYS A 27 -13.60 -1.90 7.52
CA LYS A 27 -14.22 -1.80 8.86
C LYS A 27 -13.33 -1.10 9.90
N GLY A 28 -12.41 -0.24 9.46
CA GLY A 28 -11.59 0.61 10.34
C GLY A 28 -10.11 0.25 10.39
N GLY A 29 -9.67 -0.81 9.70
CA GLY A 29 -8.25 -1.14 9.59
C GLY A 29 -7.41 -0.03 8.96
N PHE A 30 -7.93 0.73 7.98
CA PHE A 30 -7.24 1.91 7.48
C PHE A 30 -7.01 2.98 8.54
N GLN A 31 -8.04 3.24 9.36
CA GLN A 31 -7.95 4.22 10.45
C GLN A 31 -6.97 3.75 11.53
N LYS A 32 -6.92 2.44 11.80
CA LYS A 32 -5.95 1.83 12.72
C LYS A 32 -4.52 1.94 12.21
N ILE A 33 -4.26 1.63 10.94
CA ILE A 33 -2.93 1.81 10.34
C ILE A 33 -2.52 3.28 10.40
N TYR A 34 -3.46 4.17 10.07
CA TYR A 34 -3.22 5.61 10.12
C TYR A 34 -2.86 6.11 11.52
N SER A 35 -3.61 5.71 12.55
CA SER A 35 -3.38 6.17 13.93
C SER A 35 -2.07 5.66 14.53
N GLN A 36 -1.54 4.55 14.01
CA GLN A 36 -0.23 4.01 14.39
C GLN A 36 0.96 4.73 13.74
N ILE A 37 0.71 5.56 12.72
CA ILE A 37 1.79 6.28 12.04
C ILE A 37 2.16 7.52 12.84
N ASP A 38 3.40 7.55 13.31
CA ASP A 38 4.00 8.73 13.90
C ASP A 38 4.31 9.78 12.82
N GLN A 39 3.42 10.77 12.68
CA GLN A 39 3.55 11.88 11.75
C GLN A 39 4.74 12.80 12.07
N LEU A 40 5.16 12.89 13.33
CA LEU A 40 6.33 13.67 13.72
C LEU A 40 7.62 13.00 13.25
N SER A 41 7.70 11.68 13.34
CA SER A 41 8.81 10.90 12.78
C SER A 41 8.88 11.02 11.26
N ILE A 42 7.73 11.12 10.56
CA ILE A 42 7.71 11.41 9.12
C ILE A 42 8.31 12.78 8.83
N LYS A 43 7.86 13.83 9.54
CA LYS A 43 8.41 15.19 9.41
C LYS A 43 9.93 15.17 9.57
N LYS A 44 10.43 14.61 10.68
CA LYS A 44 11.88 14.52 10.94
C LYS A 44 12.62 13.80 9.82
N GLY A 45 12.07 12.70 9.31
CA GLY A 45 12.66 11.97 8.20
C GLY A 45 12.72 12.79 6.90
N VAL A 46 11.66 13.53 6.58
CA VAL A 46 11.64 14.41 5.40
C VAL A 46 12.61 15.58 5.56
N ASP A 47 12.69 16.19 6.74
CA ASP A 47 13.59 17.31 7.02
C ASP A 47 15.06 16.91 6.94
N GLN A 48 15.41 15.72 7.43
CA GLN A 48 16.79 15.23 7.46
C GLN A 48 17.27 14.70 6.10
N LEU A 49 16.41 13.95 5.40
CA LEU A 49 16.80 13.22 4.20
C LEU A 49 16.38 13.92 2.90
N GLY A 50 15.40 14.82 2.97
CA GLY A 50 14.67 15.31 1.81
C GLY A 50 13.57 14.33 1.35
N LEU A 51 12.53 14.88 0.72
CA LEU A 51 11.34 14.13 0.32
C LEU A 51 11.65 12.92 -0.57
N ASP A 52 12.53 13.07 -1.56
CA ASP A 52 12.78 12.00 -2.53
C ASP A 52 13.54 10.81 -1.92
N LYS A 53 14.48 11.07 -1.00
CA LYS A 53 15.18 10.01 -0.27
C LYS A 53 14.25 9.32 0.73
N PHE A 54 13.38 10.07 1.41
CA PHE A 54 12.36 9.50 2.27
C PHE A 54 11.41 8.56 1.50
N ILE A 55 10.90 8.99 0.34
CA ILE A 55 10.08 8.14 -0.54
C ILE A 55 10.85 6.89 -0.94
N ASN A 56 12.15 7.03 -1.26
CA ASN A 56 13.00 5.91 -1.64
C ASN A 56 13.14 4.89 -0.51
N GLN A 57 13.32 5.36 0.72
CA GLN A 57 13.41 4.50 1.90
C GLN A 57 12.11 3.71 2.12
N CYS A 58 10.95 4.37 2.02
CA CYS A 58 9.66 3.68 2.09
C CYS A 58 9.50 2.64 0.97
N ALA A 59 9.94 2.97 -0.25
CA ALA A 59 9.90 2.05 -1.38
C ALA A 59 10.82 0.84 -1.17
N LEU A 60 12.00 1.02 -0.59
CA LEU A 60 12.94 -0.06 -0.26
C LEU A 60 12.40 -0.96 0.86
N LEU A 61 11.77 -0.40 1.90
CA LEU A 61 11.12 -1.19 2.96
C LEU A 61 9.96 -2.05 2.42
N ALA A 62 9.16 -1.47 1.51
CA ALA A 62 8.12 -2.20 0.79
C ALA A 62 8.69 -3.28 -0.15
N ALA A 63 9.85 -3.01 -0.77
CA ALA A 63 10.55 -3.97 -1.60
C ALA A 63 11.09 -5.15 -0.78
N GLY A 64 11.63 -4.88 0.41
CA GLY A 64 12.16 -5.89 1.32
C GLY A 64 11.08 -6.90 1.73
N SER A 65 9.91 -6.44 2.17
CA SER A 65 8.79 -7.34 2.50
C SER A 65 8.29 -8.10 1.27
N GLY A 66 8.26 -7.46 0.10
CA GLY A 66 7.87 -8.10 -1.17
C GLY A 66 8.85 -9.18 -1.63
N ALA A 67 10.15 -8.97 -1.39
CA ALA A 67 11.19 -9.94 -1.69
C ALA A 67 11.12 -11.15 -0.75
N LEU A 68 10.94 -10.91 0.56
CA LEU A 68 10.82 -11.96 1.57
C LEU A 68 9.60 -12.86 1.31
N THR A 69 8.44 -12.26 1.00
CA THR A 69 7.23 -13.01 0.69
C THR A 69 7.26 -13.72 -0.66
N GLY A 70 8.04 -13.19 -1.61
CA GLY A 70 8.29 -13.85 -2.89
C GLY A 70 9.26 -15.03 -2.80
N ALA A 71 10.19 -15.02 -1.84
CA ALA A 71 11.25 -16.03 -1.71
C ALA A 71 10.83 -17.31 -0.96
N GLY A 72 9.85 -17.27 -0.06
CA GLY A 72 9.61 -18.38 0.86
C GLY A 72 8.63 -19.46 0.41
N GLY A 73 8.16 -19.46 -0.85
CA GLY A 73 7.19 -20.43 -1.37
C GLY A 73 5.76 -20.32 -0.78
N ILE A 74 4.91 -21.33 -1.02
CA ILE A 74 3.45 -21.24 -0.80
C ILE A 74 3.06 -21.00 0.68
N ALA A 75 3.77 -21.64 1.63
CA ALA A 75 3.45 -21.52 3.05
C ALA A 75 3.71 -20.11 3.60
N THR A 76 4.83 -19.50 3.22
CA THR A 76 5.11 -18.10 3.59
C THR A 76 4.29 -17.11 2.77
N MET A 77 3.82 -17.47 1.57
CA MET A 77 2.87 -16.61 0.84
C MET A 77 1.52 -16.51 1.56
N LEU A 78 1.00 -17.59 2.15
CA LEU A 78 -0.30 -17.57 2.84
C LEU A 78 -0.35 -16.59 4.01
N ILE A 79 0.73 -16.52 4.79
CA ILE A 79 0.83 -15.62 5.96
C ILE A 79 1.48 -14.29 5.57
N GLY A 80 2.51 -14.34 4.73
CA GLY A 80 3.34 -13.21 4.37
C GLY A 80 2.65 -12.25 3.43
N VAL A 81 1.83 -12.70 2.48
CA VAL A 81 1.15 -11.79 1.54
C VAL A 81 0.18 -10.83 2.25
N PRO A 82 -0.67 -11.28 3.20
CA PRO A 82 -1.43 -10.39 4.07
C PRO A 82 -0.57 -9.35 4.79
N LEU A 83 0.57 -9.77 5.36
CA LEU A 83 1.47 -8.88 6.09
C LEU A 83 2.21 -7.90 5.15
N ASP A 84 2.62 -8.34 3.96
CA ASP A 84 3.21 -7.50 2.91
C ASP A 84 2.22 -6.44 2.47
N PHE A 85 0.95 -6.80 2.32
CA PHE A 85 -0.11 -5.88 1.96
C PHE A 85 -0.30 -4.78 3.02
N ILE A 86 -0.31 -5.15 4.30
CA ILE A 86 -0.37 -4.17 5.40
C ILE A 86 0.87 -3.26 5.38
N ASN A 87 2.08 -3.83 5.27
CA ASN A 87 3.31 -3.03 5.20
C ASN A 87 3.27 -2.06 4.02
N LEU A 88 2.82 -2.50 2.85
CA LEU A 88 2.68 -1.67 1.66
C LEU A 88 1.72 -0.50 1.88
N ILE A 89 0.56 -0.75 2.51
CA ILE A 89 -0.38 0.30 2.87
C ILE A 89 0.29 1.28 3.86
N THR A 90 0.98 0.78 4.88
CA THR A 90 1.71 1.62 5.84
C THR A 90 2.77 2.49 5.14
N GLN A 91 3.60 1.91 4.27
CA GLN A 91 4.61 2.69 3.53
C GLN A 91 3.95 3.70 2.58
N GLN A 92 2.84 3.33 1.94
CA GLN A 92 2.06 4.25 1.11
C GLN A 92 1.52 5.42 1.92
N PHE A 93 1.00 5.15 3.12
CA PHE A 93 0.48 6.17 4.02
C PHE A 93 1.58 7.14 4.46
N ARG A 94 2.74 6.60 4.84
CA ARG A 94 3.93 7.41 5.19
C ARG A 94 4.37 8.31 4.04
N VAL A 95 4.36 7.80 2.82
CA VAL A 95 4.69 8.58 1.61
C VAL A 95 3.65 9.68 1.36
N THR A 96 2.36 9.39 1.45
CA THR A 96 1.32 10.40 1.28
C THR A 96 1.45 11.53 2.32
N LEU A 97 1.70 11.19 3.59
CA LEU A 97 1.93 12.16 4.66
C LEU A 97 3.21 12.97 4.42
N ALA A 98 4.30 12.33 4.00
CA ALA A 98 5.55 13.01 3.67
C ALA A 98 5.39 14.01 2.52
N VAL A 99 4.69 13.61 1.44
CA VAL A 99 4.42 14.51 0.31
C VAL A 99 3.52 15.66 0.74
N SER A 100 2.49 15.39 1.56
CA SER A 100 1.59 16.41 2.08
C SER A 100 2.35 17.42 2.94
N TYR A 101 3.17 16.95 3.88
CA TYR A 101 4.02 17.80 4.71
C TYR A 101 4.96 18.67 3.87
N TYR A 102 5.65 18.06 2.90
CA TYR A 102 6.57 18.80 2.02
C TYR A 102 5.87 19.89 1.21
N LYS A 103 4.58 19.71 0.88
CA LYS A 103 3.81 20.68 0.10
C LYS A 103 3.13 21.74 0.94
N THR A 104 2.60 21.40 2.11
CA THR A 104 1.79 22.31 2.92
C THR A 104 2.56 22.91 4.10
N GLY A 105 3.70 22.33 4.47
CA GLY A 105 4.44 22.66 5.71
C GLY A 105 3.76 22.16 6.99
N SER A 106 2.52 21.65 6.92
CA SER A 106 1.82 21.06 8.06
C SER A 106 2.03 19.55 8.08
N TYR A 107 2.61 19.06 9.18
CA TYR A 107 2.83 17.64 9.37
C TYR A 107 1.64 16.92 10.00
N GLN A 108 0.67 17.65 10.55
CA GLN A 108 -0.53 17.08 11.14
C GLN A 108 -1.65 17.09 10.11
N LEU A 109 -1.94 15.91 9.58
CA LEU A 109 -3.11 15.66 8.76
C LEU A 109 -4.15 14.92 9.61
N ASN A 110 -5.44 15.11 9.33
CA ASN A 110 -6.48 14.25 9.91
C ASN A 110 -6.77 13.08 8.97
N PHE A 111 -7.39 12.01 9.49
CA PHE A 111 -7.65 10.80 8.71
C PHE A 111 -8.50 11.07 7.47
N ASN A 112 -9.52 11.91 7.56
CA ASN A 112 -10.44 12.16 6.44
C ASN A 112 -9.72 12.83 5.26
N ASP A 113 -8.97 13.89 5.51
CA ASP A 113 -8.24 14.61 4.47
C ASP A 113 -7.10 13.76 3.91
N PHE A 114 -6.39 13.05 4.78
CA PHE A 114 -5.41 12.04 4.41
C PHE A 114 -6.01 10.99 3.46
N PHE A 115 -7.14 10.41 3.85
CA PHE A 115 -7.72 9.29 3.12
C PHE A 115 -8.32 9.73 1.79
N ARG A 116 -8.85 10.96 1.68
CA ARG A 116 -9.24 11.54 0.40
C ARG A 116 -8.08 11.64 -0.58
N ILE A 117 -6.88 12.03 -0.11
CA ILE A 117 -5.69 12.08 -0.96
C ILE A 117 -5.32 10.68 -1.43
N VAL A 118 -5.36 9.68 -0.54
CA VAL A 118 -5.13 8.28 -0.91
C VAL A 118 -6.15 7.79 -1.94
N ALA A 119 -7.45 8.00 -1.69
CA ALA A 119 -8.52 7.61 -2.60
C ALA A 119 -8.36 8.25 -3.98
N SER A 120 -8.14 9.57 -4.03
CA SER A 120 -7.90 10.29 -5.28
C SER A 120 -6.67 9.79 -6.02
N SER A 121 -5.58 9.46 -5.30
CA SER A 121 -4.38 8.89 -5.93
C SER A 121 -4.59 7.50 -6.54
N LEU A 122 -5.61 6.77 -6.07
CA LEU A 122 -6.07 5.50 -6.64
C LEU A 122 -7.18 5.67 -7.68
N LYS A 123 -7.53 6.91 -8.04
CA LYS A 123 -8.64 7.26 -8.94
C LYS A 123 -9.99 6.75 -8.41
N VAL A 124 -10.17 6.78 -7.10
CA VAL A 124 -11.46 6.58 -6.44
C VAL A 124 -12.06 7.96 -6.15
N ASP A 125 -13.30 8.17 -6.55
CA ASP A 125 -14.03 9.39 -6.25
C ASP A 125 -14.45 9.40 -4.77
N ALA A 126 -13.55 9.93 -3.95
CA ALA A 126 -13.88 10.31 -2.59
C ALA A 126 -14.51 11.71 -2.61
N GLY A 127 -15.83 11.78 -2.49
CA GLY A 127 -16.54 13.04 -2.29
C GLY A 127 -16.16 13.74 -0.97
N MET A 128 -16.99 14.67 -0.50
CA MET A 128 -16.75 15.40 0.74
C MET A 128 -16.80 14.55 2.02
N THR A 129 -17.07 13.26 1.97
CA THR A 129 -17.04 12.41 3.17
C THR A 129 -16.44 11.06 2.84
N VAL A 130 -15.44 10.65 3.64
CA VAL A 130 -14.87 9.31 3.57
C VAL A 130 -15.88 8.35 4.20
N SER A 131 -16.71 7.74 3.36
CA SER A 131 -17.69 6.74 3.78
C SER A 131 -17.08 5.34 3.78
N LYS A 132 -17.77 4.39 4.41
CA LYS A 132 -17.41 2.96 4.34
C LYS A 132 -17.30 2.48 2.89
N ASN A 133 -18.21 2.90 2.02
CA ASN A 133 -18.21 2.52 0.60
C ASN A 133 -16.94 3.02 -0.12
N VAL A 134 -16.50 4.25 0.17
CA VAL A 134 -15.23 4.78 -0.37
C VAL A 134 -14.04 3.97 0.13
N MET A 135 -14.02 3.61 1.42
CA MET A 135 -12.97 2.76 1.99
C MET A 135 -12.97 1.36 1.37
N GLU A 136 -14.13 0.76 1.13
CA GLU A 136 -14.27 -0.51 0.42
C GLU A 136 -13.76 -0.42 -1.02
N GLU A 137 -14.10 0.64 -1.75
CA GLU A 137 -13.61 0.83 -3.11
C GLU A 137 -12.09 1.01 -3.15
N VAL A 138 -11.52 1.80 -2.23
CA VAL A 138 -10.07 1.94 -2.08
C VAL A 138 -9.43 0.59 -1.77
N ALA A 139 -10.00 -0.18 -0.86
CA ALA A 139 -9.51 -1.52 -0.53
C ALA A 139 -9.53 -2.43 -1.78
N GLN A 140 -10.62 -2.43 -2.55
CA GLN A 140 -10.73 -3.19 -3.80
C GLN A 140 -9.74 -2.73 -4.86
N LYS A 141 -9.50 -1.41 -5.05
CA LYS A 141 -8.48 -0.90 -5.98
C LYS A 141 -7.09 -1.36 -5.57
N LEU A 142 -6.76 -1.30 -4.28
CA LEU A 142 -5.50 -1.84 -3.76
C LEU A 142 -5.42 -3.34 -4.08
N LEU A 143 -6.45 -4.13 -3.79
CA LEU A 143 -6.49 -5.55 -4.17
C LEU A 143 -6.26 -5.75 -5.67
N LEU A 144 -6.88 -5.00 -6.56
CA LEU A 144 -6.65 -5.16 -8.00
C LEU A 144 -5.19 -4.91 -8.38
N VAL A 145 -4.56 -3.92 -7.75
CA VAL A 145 -3.14 -3.59 -7.95
C VAL A 145 -2.21 -4.66 -7.36
N PHE A 146 -2.61 -5.34 -6.27
CA PHE A 146 -1.78 -6.31 -5.54
C PHE A 146 -2.08 -7.78 -5.88
N GLY A 147 -3.35 -8.17 -5.90
CA GLY A 147 -3.85 -9.51 -6.24
C GLY A 147 -3.51 -9.95 -7.66
N GLY A 148 -3.50 -9.03 -8.63
CA GLY A 148 -3.01 -9.31 -9.99
C GLY A 148 -1.52 -9.69 -10.05
N LYS A 149 -0.75 -9.38 -9.00
CA LYS A 149 0.70 -9.64 -8.91
C LYS A 149 1.02 -10.91 -8.12
N ALA A 150 0.15 -11.34 -7.20
CA ALA A 150 0.35 -12.57 -6.41
C ALA A 150 0.39 -13.84 -7.29
N ALA A 151 -0.39 -13.90 -8.37
CA ALA A 151 -0.43 -15.03 -9.29
C ALA A 151 0.90 -15.25 -10.07
N ARG A 152 1.74 -14.20 -10.20
CA ARG A 152 3.01 -14.26 -10.95
C ARG A 152 4.23 -14.61 -10.08
N ARG A 153 4.06 -14.74 -8.76
CA ARG A 153 5.15 -14.97 -7.77
C ARG A 153 5.34 -16.44 -7.39
N LEU A 154 4.77 -17.39 -8.14
CA LEU A 154 4.75 -18.82 -7.77
C LEU A 154 6.11 -19.54 -7.83
N VAL A 155 7.13 -18.93 -8.44
CA VAL A 155 8.51 -19.47 -8.48
C VAL A 155 9.39 -18.65 -7.52
N PRO A 156 10.00 -19.22 -6.46
CA PRO A 156 10.63 -18.46 -5.37
C PRO A 156 11.64 -17.38 -5.76
N VAL A 157 12.62 -17.70 -6.62
CA VAL A 157 13.67 -16.75 -7.03
C VAL A 157 13.09 -15.62 -7.89
N VAL A 158 12.24 -15.97 -8.84
CA VAL A 158 11.54 -15.02 -9.72
C VAL A 158 10.50 -14.21 -8.94
N GLY A 159 9.85 -14.83 -7.98
CA GLY A 159 8.85 -14.27 -7.09
C GLY A 159 9.44 -13.23 -6.16
N ALA A 160 10.66 -13.43 -5.65
CA ALA A 160 11.38 -12.44 -4.86
C ALA A 160 11.74 -11.19 -5.68
N VAL A 161 12.29 -11.37 -6.89
CA VAL A 161 12.66 -10.26 -7.79
C VAL A 161 11.43 -9.47 -8.24
N ILE A 162 10.39 -10.16 -8.72
CA ILE A 162 9.12 -9.53 -9.11
C ILE A 162 8.44 -8.91 -7.88
N GLY A 163 8.56 -9.56 -6.73
CA GLY A 163 7.97 -9.13 -5.47
C GLY A 163 8.50 -7.79 -5.01
N GLY A 164 9.81 -7.72 -4.81
CA GLY A 164 10.49 -6.51 -4.38
C GLY A 164 10.37 -5.38 -5.39
N SER A 165 10.62 -5.66 -6.67
CA SER A 165 10.57 -4.62 -7.72
C SER A 165 9.16 -4.04 -7.92
N ALA A 166 8.11 -4.88 -7.89
CA ALA A 166 6.74 -4.40 -8.05
C ALA A 166 6.27 -3.54 -6.87
N ASN A 167 6.70 -3.87 -5.65
CA ASN A 167 6.39 -3.12 -4.44
C ASN A 167 7.12 -1.77 -4.44
N TYR A 168 8.41 -1.77 -4.77
CA TYR A 168 9.20 -0.55 -4.95
C TYR A 168 8.55 0.42 -5.95
N MET A 169 8.23 -0.10 -7.15
CA MET A 169 7.62 0.68 -8.23
C MET A 169 6.24 1.21 -7.86
N PHE A 170 5.45 0.45 -7.10
CA PHE A 170 4.14 0.90 -6.61
C PHE A 170 4.28 2.16 -5.76
N ILE A 171 5.14 2.13 -4.73
CA ILE A 171 5.35 3.27 -3.83
C ILE A 171 5.85 4.50 -4.61
N LYS A 172 6.81 4.33 -5.52
CA LYS A 172 7.33 5.45 -6.35
C LYS A 172 6.25 6.07 -7.23
N ARG A 173 5.41 5.25 -7.88
CA ARG A 173 4.31 5.72 -8.73
C ARG A 173 3.25 6.45 -7.93
N MET A 174 2.86 5.90 -6.79
CA MET A 174 1.89 6.54 -5.91
C MET A 174 2.40 7.87 -5.37
N ALA A 175 3.67 7.96 -4.97
CA ALA A 175 4.30 9.22 -4.59
C ALA A 175 4.20 10.27 -5.71
N ALA A 176 4.48 9.87 -6.95
CA ALA A 176 4.36 10.75 -8.11
C ALA A 176 2.90 11.20 -8.36
N THR A 177 1.93 10.29 -8.23
CA THR A 177 0.50 10.62 -8.34
C THR A 177 0.07 11.60 -7.26
N VAL A 178 0.41 11.34 -5.99
CA VAL A 178 0.08 12.23 -4.86
C VAL A 178 0.67 13.61 -5.06
N LYS A 179 1.96 13.69 -5.47
CA LYS A 179 2.60 14.95 -5.84
C LYS A 179 1.80 15.69 -6.91
N LYS A 180 1.34 15.01 -7.96
CA LYS A 180 0.58 15.61 -9.06
C LYS A 180 -0.82 16.06 -8.65
N THR A 181 -1.55 15.25 -7.87
CA THR A 181 -2.91 15.55 -7.41
C THR A 181 -2.92 16.77 -6.49
N GLN A 182 -1.98 16.86 -5.54
CA GLN A 182 -1.88 18.03 -4.66
C GLN A 182 -1.46 19.30 -5.42
N LEU A 183 -0.66 19.18 -6.48
CA LEU A 183 -0.36 20.29 -7.38
C LEU A 183 -1.58 20.77 -8.18
N ALA A 184 -2.52 19.88 -8.51
CA ALA A 184 -3.75 20.23 -9.22
C ALA A 184 -4.80 20.88 -8.29
N GLY A 185 -4.85 20.48 -7.02
CA GLY A 185 -5.72 21.09 -6.00
C GLY A 185 -5.31 22.50 -5.55
N LEU A 186 -4.03 22.87 -5.72
CA LEU A 186 -3.47 24.19 -5.42
C LEU A 186 -3.68 25.23 -6.55
N LYS A 187 -4.23 24.84 -7.70
CA LYS A 187 -4.50 25.72 -8.85
C LYS A 187 -5.97 26.14 -8.96
N ARG A 188 -6.77 25.94 -7.91
CA ARG A 188 -8.14 26.45 -7.81
C ARG A 188 -8.23 27.50 -6.73
#